data_AF-A0A7J5XKN2-F1
#
_entry.id   AF-A0A7J5XKN2-F1
#
_cell.length_a   1.000
_cell.length_b   1.000
_cell.length_c   1.000
_cell.angle_alpha   90.00
_cell.angle_beta   90.00
_cell.angle_gamma   90.00
#
_symmetry.space_group_name_H-M   'P 1'
#
loop_
_entity.id
_entity.type
_entity.pdbx_description
1 polymer ?
#
loop_
_entity_poly.entity_id
_entity_poly.type
_entity_poly.pdbx_seq_one_letter_code
_entity_poly.pdbx_strand_id
1 'polypeptide(L)'
;MQLTRLDVADKNNWLHPQDIDIGLGAESILKSTKGVELTALEFRRDCMQGLSNIVRKVQEKSPLKYPTVRQMACLDPSVMYRDPDRCKRQIKCLVQRFLQDKQLKEVFCWYRIHLDQERRKKELEAQGRKRKAEENHLEELKRRKKSILEVSQGLTRDADRFAEEAEGKAGSKMAMLIS
;
A
#
# COMPACT_ATOMS: atom_id res chain seq x y z
N MET A 1 -17.33 -11.81 -24.79
CA MET A 1 -17.13 -13.11 -24.10
C MET A 1 -18.42 -13.91 -24.16
N GLN A 2 -18.63 -14.61 -25.28
CA GLN A 2 -19.83 -15.44 -25.52
C GLN A 2 -19.59 -16.92 -25.18
N LEU A 3 -18.32 -17.33 -25.00
CA LEU A 3 -17.91 -18.73 -24.75
C LEU A 3 -18.51 -19.37 -23.49
N THR A 4 -18.85 -18.59 -22.47
CA THR A 4 -19.47 -19.10 -21.23
C THR A 4 -21.01 -19.06 -21.24
N ARG A 5 -21.63 -18.65 -22.36
CA ARG A 5 -23.09 -18.44 -22.43
C ARG A 5 -23.83 -19.57 -23.15
N LEU A 6 -23.12 -20.42 -23.89
CA LEU A 6 -23.74 -21.55 -24.59
C LEU A 6 -23.92 -22.71 -23.62
N ASP A 7 -25.17 -23.16 -23.48
CA ASP A 7 -25.51 -24.34 -22.69
C ASP A 7 -25.23 -25.61 -23.50
N VAL A 8 -24.09 -26.23 -23.20
CA VAL A 8 -23.61 -27.44 -23.87
C VAL A 8 -24.34 -28.70 -23.36
N ALA A 9 -25.11 -28.59 -22.27
CA ALA A 9 -25.89 -29.68 -21.70
C ALA A 9 -27.33 -29.74 -22.24
N ASP A 10 -27.80 -28.68 -22.90
CA ASP A 10 -29.11 -28.68 -23.54
C ASP A 10 -29.12 -29.61 -24.76
N LYS A 11 -29.93 -30.66 -24.67
CA LYS A 11 -30.10 -31.68 -25.71
C LYS A 11 -30.76 -31.13 -26.97
N ASN A 12 -31.44 -29.99 -26.89
CA ASN A 12 -31.99 -29.32 -28.08
C ASN A 12 -30.89 -28.71 -28.96
N ASN A 13 -29.71 -28.45 -28.39
CA ASN A 13 -28.54 -27.95 -29.13
C ASN A 13 -27.70 -29.08 -29.75
N TRP A 14 -28.10 -30.35 -29.57
CA TRP A 14 -27.34 -31.49 -30.03
C TRP A 14 -27.79 -31.93 -31.42
N LEU A 15 -26.83 -32.36 -32.22
CA LEU A 15 -27.11 -32.99 -33.50
C LEU A 15 -27.75 -34.37 -33.30
N HIS A 16 -28.48 -34.84 -34.30
CA HIS A 16 -28.98 -36.21 -34.31
C HIS A 16 -27.78 -37.17 -34.39
N PRO A 17 -27.78 -38.34 -33.71
CA PRO A 17 -26.65 -39.27 -33.71
C PRO A 17 -26.14 -39.73 -35.08
N GLN A 18 -26.99 -39.66 -36.11
CA GLN A 18 -26.61 -39.98 -37.50
C GLN A 18 -25.82 -38.86 -38.19
N ASP A 19 -26.00 -37.62 -37.76
CA ASP A 19 -25.37 -36.42 -38.33
C ASP A 19 -24.06 -36.05 -37.60
N ILE A 20 -23.67 -36.83 -36.60
CA ILE A 20 -22.43 -36.62 -35.85
C ILE A 20 -21.24 -37.02 -36.71
N ASP A 21 -20.41 -36.04 -37.06
CA ASP A 21 -19.12 -36.27 -37.67
C ASP A 21 -18.09 -36.73 -36.62
N ILE A 22 -17.63 -37.97 -36.76
CA ILE A 22 -16.60 -38.61 -35.93
C ILE A 22 -15.22 -38.63 -36.62
N GLY A 23 -15.12 -38.06 -37.82
CA GLY A 23 -13.92 -38.02 -38.64
C GLY A 23 -13.67 -39.30 -39.45
N LEU A 24 -12.86 -39.15 -40.50
CA LEU A 24 -12.63 -40.17 -41.53
C LEU A 24 -12.08 -41.50 -40.98
N GLY A 25 -11.20 -41.43 -39.98
CA GLY A 25 -10.56 -42.62 -39.40
C GLY A 25 -11.55 -43.50 -38.63
N ALA A 26 -12.36 -42.90 -37.76
CA ALA A 26 -13.38 -43.63 -36.99
C ALA A 26 -14.49 -44.16 -37.91
N GLU A 27 -14.89 -43.35 -38.90
CA GLU A 27 -15.89 -43.73 -39.91
C GLU A 27 -15.46 -44.96 -40.73
N SER A 28 -14.17 -45.04 -41.12
CA SER A 28 -13.61 -46.19 -41.85
C SER A 28 -13.63 -47.49 -41.04
N ILE A 29 -13.33 -47.40 -39.74
CA ILE A 29 -13.34 -48.56 -38.83
C ILE A 29 -14.77 -49.05 -38.59
N LEU A 30 -15.72 -48.14 -38.35
CA LEU A 30 -17.13 -48.50 -38.20
C LEU A 30 -17.70 -49.15 -39.45
N LYS A 31 -17.36 -48.67 -40.65
CA LYS A 31 -17.76 -49.29 -41.93
C LYS A 31 -17.19 -50.69 -42.14
N SER A 32 -15.99 -50.95 -41.62
CA SER A 32 -15.34 -52.27 -41.70
C SER A 32 -15.88 -53.28 -40.68
N THR A 33 -16.51 -52.80 -39.61
CA THR A 33 -17.03 -53.63 -38.52
C THR A 33 -18.46 -54.07 -38.88
N LYS A 34 -18.63 -55.31 -39.34
CA LYS A 34 -19.96 -55.88 -39.62
C LYS A 34 -20.68 -56.22 -38.31
N GLY A 35 -21.40 -55.27 -37.73
CA GLY A 35 -22.19 -55.51 -36.53
C GLY A 35 -23.01 -54.28 -36.09
N VAL A 36 -24.32 -54.51 -35.99
CA VAL A 36 -25.38 -53.72 -35.33
C VAL A 36 -25.22 -52.19 -35.39
N GLU A 37 -25.97 -51.56 -36.30
CA GLU A 37 -26.14 -50.10 -36.44
C GLU A 37 -26.36 -49.37 -35.10
N LEU A 38 -27.02 -50.04 -34.15
CA LEU A 38 -27.26 -49.57 -32.80
C LEU A 38 -25.95 -49.28 -32.03
N THR A 39 -24.92 -50.13 -32.17
CA THR A 39 -23.60 -49.93 -31.53
C THR A 39 -22.84 -48.75 -32.14
N ALA A 40 -22.98 -48.51 -33.44
CA ALA A 40 -22.38 -47.35 -34.10
C ALA A 40 -23.05 -46.03 -33.66
N LEU A 41 -24.38 -46.02 -33.52
CA LEU A 41 -25.12 -44.86 -33.01
C LEU A 41 -24.84 -44.59 -31.53
N GLU A 42 -24.69 -45.64 -30.71
CA GLU A 42 -24.26 -45.52 -29.32
C GLU A 42 -22.86 -44.89 -29.23
N PHE A 43 -21.91 -45.35 -30.03
CA PHE A 43 -20.57 -44.76 -30.10
C PHE A 43 -20.61 -43.27 -30.48
N ARG A 44 -21.38 -42.90 -31.52
CA ARG A 44 -21.54 -41.50 -31.95
C ARG A 44 -22.13 -40.63 -30.84
N ARG A 45 -23.16 -41.12 -30.14
CA ARG A 45 -23.76 -40.46 -28.96
C ARG A 45 -22.73 -40.28 -27.85
N ASP A 46 -21.93 -41.29 -27.58
CA ASP A 46 -20.92 -41.26 -26.51
C ASP A 46 -19.79 -40.28 -26.83
N CYS A 47 -19.37 -40.16 -28.10
CA CYS A 47 -18.43 -39.13 -28.57
C CYS A 47 -18.98 -37.72 -28.33
N MET A 48 -20.22 -37.45 -28.72
CA MET A 48 -20.88 -36.16 -28.48
C MET A 48 -20.98 -35.86 -26.98
N GLN A 49 -21.38 -36.84 -26.18
CA GLN A 49 -21.45 -36.70 -24.73
C GLN A 49 -20.08 -36.39 -24.12
N GLY A 50 -19.03 -37.05 -24.61
CA GLY A 50 -17.64 -36.81 -24.23
C GLY A 50 -17.19 -35.38 -24.53
N LEU A 51 -17.42 -34.91 -25.74
CA LEU A 51 -17.11 -33.53 -26.14
C LEU A 51 -17.90 -32.51 -25.32
N SER A 52 -19.21 -32.73 -25.12
CA SER A 52 -20.04 -31.86 -24.26
C SER A 52 -19.46 -31.77 -22.85
N ASN A 53 -19.02 -32.90 -22.29
CA ASN A 53 -18.42 -32.94 -20.95
C ASN A 53 -17.07 -32.22 -20.91
N ILE A 54 -16.23 -32.33 -21.95
CA ILE A 54 -14.96 -31.62 -22.05
C ILE A 54 -15.20 -30.11 -22.10
N VAL A 55 -16.08 -29.65 -23.00
CA VAL A 55 -16.39 -28.21 -23.13
C VAL A 55 -16.99 -27.67 -21.84
N ARG A 56 -17.89 -28.43 -21.19
CA ARG A 56 -18.44 -28.05 -19.87
C ARG A 56 -17.35 -27.89 -18.83
N LYS A 57 -16.41 -28.84 -18.72
CA LYS A 57 -15.27 -28.74 -17.79
C LYS A 57 -14.40 -27.52 -18.09
N VAL A 58 -14.14 -27.23 -19.38
CA VAL A 58 -13.40 -26.03 -19.80
C VAL A 58 -14.15 -24.75 -19.40
N GLN A 59 -15.46 -24.68 -19.60
CA GLN A 59 -16.29 -23.54 -19.19
C GLN A 59 -16.31 -23.37 -17.66
N GLU A 60 -16.45 -24.47 -16.90
CA GLU A 60 -16.51 -24.44 -15.44
C GLU A 60 -15.20 -24.01 -14.79
N LYS A 61 -14.07 -24.45 -15.34
CA LYS A 61 -12.72 -24.15 -14.84
C LYS A 61 -12.11 -22.90 -15.47
N SER A 62 -12.78 -22.29 -16.45
CA SER A 62 -12.27 -21.10 -17.13
C SER A 62 -12.07 -19.95 -16.13
N PRO A 63 -10.89 -19.31 -16.09
CA PRO A 63 -10.69 -18.09 -15.30
C PRO A 63 -11.71 -17.00 -15.65
N LEU A 64 -12.20 -16.97 -16.89
CA LEU A 64 -13.19 -16.01 -17.38
C LEU A 64 -14.59 -16.21 -16.79
N LYS A 65 -14.86 -17.34 -16.12
CA LYS A 65 -16.10 -17.55 -15.35
C LYS A 65 -16.21 -16.55 -14.20
N TYR A 66 -15.08 -16.20 -13.58
CA TYR A 66 -15.04 -15.36 -12.40
C TYR A 66 -15.08 -13.87 -12.78
N PRO A 67 -16.05 -13.08 -12.27
CA PRO A 67 -16.17 -11.65 -12.55
C PRO A 67 -14.88 -10.86 -12.26
N THR A 68 -14.17 -11.21 -11.18
CA THR A 68 -12.91 -10.59 -10.78
C THR A 68 -11.85 -10.73 -11.86
N VAL A 69 -11.62 -11.94 -12.35
CA VAL A 69 -10.62 -12.20 -13.42
C VAL A 69 -11.00 -11.48 -14.71
N ARG A 70 -12.29 -11.43 -15.07
CA ARG A 70 -12.73 -10.66 -16.25
C ARG A 70 -12.45 -9.17 -16.11
N GLN A 71 -12.62 -8.61 -14.91
CA GLN A 71 -12.35 -7.20 -14.67
C GLN A 71 -10.84 -6.91 -14.64
N MET A 72 -10.01 -7.88 -14.23
CA MET A 72 -8.54 -7.76 -14.24
C MET A 72 -7.92 -7.63 -15.63
N ALA A 73 -8.67 -7.86 -16.72
CA ALA A 73 -8.23 -7.53 -18.07
C ALA A 73 -7.87 -6.04 -18.24
N CYS A 74 -8.33 -5.16 -17.35
CA CYS A 74 -7.92 -3.76 -17.30
C CYS A 74 -6.46 -3.53 -16.88
N LEU A 75 -5.75 -4.56 -16.41
CA LEU A 75 -4.34 -4.49 -16.01
C LEU A 75 -3.38 -4.78 -17.18
N ASP A 76 -3.90 -5.13 -18.36
CA ASP A 76 -3.11 -5.21 -19.58
C ASP A 76 -2.67 -3.80 -20.01
N PRO A 77 -1.35 -3.52 -20.12
CA PRO A 77 -0.84 -2.19 -20.50
C PRO A 77 -1.39 -1.68 -21.83
N SER A 78 -1.62 -2.57 -22.80
CA SER A 78 -2.18 -2.21 -24.10
C SER A 78 -3.62 -1.73 -23.98
N VAL A 79 -4.39 -2.33 -23.07
CA VAL A 79 -5.79 -1.95 -22.79
C VAL A 79 -5.84 -0.66 -21.98
N MET A 80 -4.96 -0.52 -20.98
CA MET A 80 -4.82 0.72 -20.19
C MET A 80 -4.47 1.93 -21.03
N TYR A 81 -3.60 1.75 -22.03
CA TYR A 81 -3.22 2.83 -22.94
C TYR A 81 -4.37 3.21 -23.89
N ARG A 82 -5.10 2.22 -24.41
CA ARG A 82 -6.20 2.47 -25.38
C ARG A 82 -7.44 3.09 -24.76
N ASP A 83 -7.83 2.70 -23.55
CA ASP A 83 -9.03 3.22 -22.87
C ASP A 83 -8.80 3.34 -21.35
N PRO A 84 -8.14 4.42 -20.92
CA PRO A 84 -7.77 4.61 -19.51
C PRO A 84 -8.99 4.79 -18.61
N ASP A 85 -10.07 5.41 -19.08
CA ASP A 85 -11.24 5.69 -18.25
C ASP A 85 -12.07 4.44 -18.00
N ARG A 86 -12.16 3.53 -18.97
CA ARG A 86 -12.73 2.19 -18.73
C ARG A 86 -11.89 1.40 -17.74
N CYS A 87 -10.56 1.43 -17.86
CA CYS A 87 -9.69 0.74 -16.90
C CYS A 87 -9.84 1.31 -15.49
N LYS A 88 -9.90 2.63 -15.31
CA LYS A 88 -10.19 3.27 -14.01
C LYS A 88 -11.51 2.78 -13.41
N ARG A 89 -12.59 2.71 -14.20
CA ARG A 89 -13.88 2.18 -13.73
C ARG A 89 -13.78 0.72 -13.29
N GLN A 90 -13.09 -0.12 -14.07
CA GLN A 90 -12.91 -1.54 -13.75
C GLN A 90 -12.07 -1.75 -12.48
N ILE A 91 -10.97 -1.00 -12.31
CA ILE A 91 -10.15 -1.03 -11.09
C ILE A 91 -10.97 -0.59 -9.87
N LYS A 92 -11.79 0.46 -9.99
CA LYS A 92 -12.67 0.91 -8.90
C LYS A 92 -13.64 -0.20 -8.46
N CYS A 93 -14.27 -0.89 -9.41
CA CYS A 93 -15.15 -2.03 -9.12
C CYS A 93 -14.41 -3.20 -8.48
N LEU A 94 -13.19 -3.51 -8.93
CA LEU A 94 -12.34 -4.56 -8.35
C LEU A 94 -11.99 -4.27 -6.90
N VAL A 95 -11.51 -3.06 -6.60
CA VAL A 95 -11.15 -2.64 -5.25
C VAL A 95 -12.36 -2.70 -4.31
N GLN A 96 -13.52 -2.22 -4.78
CA GLN A 96 -14.76 -2.31 -4.01
C GLN A 96 -15.13 -3.76 -3.69
N ARG A 97 -14.97 -4.69 -4.64
CA ARG A 97 -15.24 -6.11 -4.44
C ARG A 97 -14.29 -6.74 -3.44
N PHE A 98 -12.99 -6.46 -3.55
CA PHE A 98 -12.00 -6.97 -2.59
C PHE A 98 -12.16 -6.41 -1.17
N LEU A 99 -12.70 -5.19 -1.03
CA LEU A 99 -13.08 -4.63 0.27
C LEU A 99 -14.28 -5.39 0.89
N GLN A 100 -15.29 -5.73 0.07
CA GLN A 100 -16.45 -6.53 0.50
C GLN A 100 -16.04 -7.94 0.92
N ASP A 101 -15.16 -8.58 0.16
CA ASP A 101 -14.67 -9.94 0.41
C ASP A 101 -13.61 -10.02 1.54
N LYS A 102 -13.37 -8.89 2.24
CA LYS A 102 -12.36 -8.71 3.32
C LYS A 102 -10.91 -9.03 2.93
N GLN A 103 -10.61 -9.28 1.65
CA GLN A 103 -9.28 -9.60 1.15
C GLN A 103 -8.27 -8.44 1.32
N LEU A 104 -8.75 -7.21 1.53
CA LEU A 104 -7.91 -6.02 1.68
C LEU A 104 -7.86 -5.43 3.10
N LYS A 105 -8.60 -5.99 4.08
CA LYS A 105 -8.71 -5.37 5.41
C LYS A 105 -7.38 -5.27 6.17
N GLU A 106 -6.50 -6.26 6.00
CA GLU A 106 -5.24 -6.31 6.73
C GLU A 106 -4.23 -5.29 6.19
N VAL A 107 -4.07 -5.19 4.86
CA VAL A 107 -3.10 -4.28 4.22
C VAL A 107 -3.40 -2.81 4.52
N PHE A 108 -4.67 -2.41 4.47
CA PHE A 108 -5.05 -1.03 4.81
C PHE A 108 -4.87 -0.71 6.30
N CYS A 109 -4.98 -1.70 7.19
CA CYS A 109 -4.72 -1.51 8.61
C CYS A 109 -3.24 -1.23 8.86
N TRP A 110 -2.35 -2.02 8.25
CA TRP A 110 -0.90 -1.82 8.34
C TRP A 110 -0.45 -0.47 7.79
N TYR A 111 -0.94 -0.07 6.62
CA TYR A 111 -0.59 1.22 6.04
C TYR A 111 -1.04 2.39 6.93
N ARG A 112 -2.25 2.32 7.48
CA ARG A 112 -2.76 3.34 8.40
C ARG A 112 -1.93 3.40 9.68
N ILE A 113 -1.61 2.25 10.28
CA ILE A 113 -0.77 2.17 11.48
C ILE A 113 0.62 2.75 11.22
N HIS A 114 1.24 2.43 10.08
CA HIS A 114 2.54 2.96 9.70
C HIS A 114 2.51 4.50 9.54
N LEU A 115 1.48 5.05 8.90
CA LEU A 115 1.31 6.49 8.78
C LEU A 115 1.12 7.18 10.14
N ASP A 116 0.39 6.54 11.07
CA ASP A 116 0.20 7.06 12.44
C ASP A 116 1.51 6.99 13.25
N GLN A 117 2.31 5.94 13.08
CA GLN A 117 3.64 5.83 13.69
C GLN A 117 4.58 6.93 13.21
N GLU A 118 4.64 7.17 11.90
CA GLU A 118 5.46 8.23 11.31
C GLU A 118 5.03 9.63 11.78
N ARG A 119 3.73 9.87 11.94
CA ARG A 119 3.22 11.15 12.48
C ARG A 119 3.64 11.34 13.94
N ARG A 120 3.44 10.33 14.79
CA ARG A 120 3.82 10.39 16.21
C ARG A 120 5.31 10.61 16.39
N LYS A 121 6.13 9.97 15.57
CA LYS A 121 7.59 10.14 15.58
C LYS A 121 7.99 11.60 15.31
N LYS A 122 7.40 12.23 14.29
CA LYS A 122 7.63 13.66 13.99
C LYS A 122 7.20 14.59 15.11
N GLU A 123 6.06 14.31 15.75
CA GLU A 123 5.56 15.10 16.89
C GLU A 123 6.50 15.00 18.09
N LEU A 124 6.97 13.79 18.42
CA LEU A 124 7.95 13.54 19.48
C LEU A 124 9.29 14.22 19.19
N GLU A 125 9.79 14.14 17.96
CA GLU A 125 11.02 14.82 17.55
C GLU A 125 10.88 16.35 17.64
N ALA A 126 9.74 16.91 17.21
CA ALA A 126 9.48 18.34 17.32
C ALA A 126 9.42 18.80 18.77
N GLN A 127 8.76 18.04 19.65
CA GLN A 127 8.71 18.35 21.08
C GLN A 127 10.08 18.19 21.75
N GLY A 128 10.86 17.19 21.36
CA GLY A 128 12.25 17.02 21.80
C GLY A 128 13.12 18.21 21.41
N ARG A 129 13.00 18.70 20.18
CA ARG A 129 13.72 19.90 19.71
C ARG A 129 13.35 21.14 20.51
N LYS A 130 12.06 21.35 20.82
CA LYS A 130 11.60 22.47 21.65
C LYS A 130 12.20 22.42 23.06
N ARG A 131 12.11 21.27 23.74
CA ARG A 131 12.71 21.08 25.08
C ARG A 131 14.21 21.33 25.07
N LYS A 132 14.93 20.81 24.08
CA LYS A 132 16.39 21.02 23.95
C LYS A 132 16.74 22.49 23.70
N ALA A 133 15.92 23.21 22.92
CA ALA A 133 16.13 24.64 22.68
C ALA A 133 15.91 25.46 23.97
N GLU A 134 14.89 25.14 24.75
CA GLU A 134 14.63 25.78 26.05
C GLU A 134 15.74 25.49 27.07
N GLU A 135 16.22 24.25 27.13
CA GLU A 135 17.33 23.85 27.99
C GLU A 135 18.62 24.58 27.64
N ASN A 136 18.98 24.63 26.35
CA ASN A 136 20.12 25.41 25.87
C ASN A 136 19.98 26.91 26.20
N HIS A 137 18.77 27.46 26.06
CA HIS A 137 18.50 28.87 26.38
C HIS A 137 18.67 29.14 27.87
N LEU A 138 18.21 28.22 28.72
CA LEU A 138 18.38 28.31 30.17
C LEU A 138 19.86 28.24 30.58
N GLU A 139 20.65 27.36 29.97
CA GLU A 139 22.09 27.28 30.20
C GLU A 139 22.81 28.57 29.82
N GLU A 140 22.46 29.15 28.68
CA GLU A 140 23.03 30.43 28.22
C GLU A 140 22.71 31.57 29.19
N LEU A 141 21.45 31.66 29.68
CA LEU A 141 21.07 32.65 30.68
C LEU A 141 21.84 32.47 32.00
N LYS A 142 22.07 31.22 32.44
CA LYS A 142 22.88 30.94 33.62
C LYS A 142 24.33 31.41 33.45
N ARG A 143 24.94 31.19 32.27
CA ARG A 143 26.29 31.67 31.95
C ARG A 143 26.36 33.19 32.00
N ARG A 144 25.43 33.89 31.34
CA ARG A 144 25.37 35.35 31.33
C ARG A 144 25.21 35.93 32.73
N LYS A 145 24.32 35.35 33.54
CA LYS A 145 24.14 35.75 34.95
C LYS A 145 25.45 35.64 35.73
N LYS A 146 26.19 34.53 35.57
CA LYS A 146 27.47 34.31 36.24
C LYS A 146 28.49 35.39 35.85
N SER A 147 28.64 35.67 34.56
CA SER A 147 29.56 36.71 34.08
C SER A 147 29.20 38.11 34.60
N ILE A 148 27.92 38.48 34.61
CA ILE A 148 27.47 39.77 35.17
C ILE A 148 27.78 39.86 36.66
N LEU A 149 27.59 38.76 37.40
CA LEU A 149 27.88 38.71 38.83
C LEU A 149 29.38 38.92 39.11
N GLU A 150 30.24 38.26 38.33
CA GLU A 150 31.71 38.40 38.41
C GLU A 150 32.14 39.85 38.11
N VAL A 151 31.60 40.46 37.05
CA VAL A 151 31.88 41.87 36.71
C VAL A 151 31.39 42.82 37.80
N SER A 152 30.19 42.62 38.33
CA SER A 152 29.65 43.45 39.42
C SER A 152 30.51 43.38 40.67
N GLN A 153 30.97 42.18 41.04
CA GLN A 153 31.86 42.01 42.19
C GLN A 153 33.23 42.66 41.97
N GLY A 154 33.77 42.57 40.74
CA GLY A 154 34.99 43.28 40.35
C GLY A 154 34.85 44.79 40.51
N LEU A 155 33.77 45.36 39.96
CA LEU A 155 33.48 46.79 40.07
C LEU A 155 33.29 47.25 41.51
N THR A 156 32.65 46.45 42.37
CA THR A 156 32.53 46.76 43.80
C THR A 156 33.91 46.84 44.45
N ARG A 157 34.78 45.84 44.22
CA ARG A 157 36.15 45.85 44.77
C ARG A 157 36.97 47.02 44.26
N ASP A 158 36.83 47.36 42.98
CA ASP A 158 37.52 48.50 42.39
C ASP A 158 37.02 49.82 43.00
N ALA A 159 35.71 49.96 43.21
CA ALA A 159 35.13 51.12 43.87
C ALA A 159 35.60 51.26 45.33
N ASP A 160 35.59 50.17 46.10
CA ASP A 160 36.07 50.14 47.49
C ASP A 160 37.55 50.53 47.55
N ARG A 161 38.39 49.97 46.67
CA ARG A 161 39.81 50.35 46.56
C ARG A 161 39.99 51.84 46.25
N PHE A 162 39.24 52.38 45.30
CA PHE A 162 39.33 53.81 44.96
C PHE A 162 38.85 54.71 46.09
N ALA A 163 37.85 54.28 46.88
CA ALA A 163 37.39 55.00 48.06
C ALA A 163 38.49 55.05 49.14
N GLU A 164 39.10 53.90 49.46
CA GLU A 164 40.21 53.82 50.42
C GLU A 164 41.42 54.68 49.98
N GLU A 165 41.78 54.65 48.70
CA GLU A 165 42.87 55.48 48.16
C GLU A 165 42.58 56.98 48.27
N ALA A 166 41.32 57.39 48.08
CA ALA A 166 40.90 58.79 48.21
C ALA A 166 40.97 59.26 49.67
N GLU A 167 40.51 58.42 50.60
CA GLU A 167 40.58 58.68 52.05
C GLU A 167 42.03 58.76 52.54
N GLY A 168 42.91 57.86 52.10
CA GLY A 168 44.33 57.90 52.46
C GLY A 168 45.05 59.17 51.99
N LYS A 169 44.74 59.64 50.77
CA LYS A 169 45.27 60.90 50.24
C LYS A 169 44.71 62.13 50.97
N ALA A 170 43.43 62.12 51.35
CA ALA A 170 42.81 63.17 52.15
C ALA A 170 43.37 63.20 53.58
N GLY A 171 43.53 62.05 54.23
CA GLY A 171 44.11 61.92 55.57
C GLY A 171 45.57 62.39 55.63
N SER A 172 46.36 62.11 54.60
CA SER A 172 47.74 62.62 54.49
C SER A 172 47.80 64.15 54.38
N LYS A 173 46.90 64.77 53.60
CA LYS A 173 46.78 66.23 53.53
C LYS A 173 46.33 66.84 54.86
N MET A 174 45.42 66.17 55.57
CA MET A 174 44.97 66.61 56.89
C MET A 174 46.10 66.56 57.93
N ALA A 175 46.91 65.49 57.94
CA ALA A 175 48.05 65.36 58.83
C ALA A 175 49.12 66.45 58.59
N MET A 176 49.34 66.82 57.33
CA MET A 176 50.27 67.89 56.95
C MET A 176 49.80 69.30 57.35
N LEU A 177 48.49 69.50 57.58
CA LEU A 177 47.90 70.78 58.01
C LEU A 177 47.86 70.97 59.54
N ILE A 178 48.10 69.91 60.31
CA ILE A 178 48.09 69.91 61.79
C ILE A 178 49.53 69.87 62.36
N SER A 179 50.54 69.74 61.49
CA SER A 179 51.97 69.82 61.82
C SER A 179 52.49 71.24 61.69
#